data_AF-A0A537XZT1-F1
#
_entry.id   AF-A0A537XZT1-F1
#
_cell.length_a   1.000
_cell.length_b   1.000
_cell.length_c   1.000
_cell.angle_alpha   90.00
_cell.angle_beta   90.00
_cell.angle_gamma   90.00
#
_symmetry.space_group_name_H-M   'P 1'
#
loop_
_entity.id
_entity.type
_entity.pdbx_description
1 polymer ?
#
loop_
_entity_poly.entity_id
_entity_poly.type
_entity_poly.pdbx_seq_one_letter_code
_entity_poly.pdbx_strand_id
1 'polypeptide(L)'
;MRRLMKTEGGQGAVGLIVVVVAVVVSFYLLFRTVRVADRINAKATTIQSGATSIKGDTSVIEQLTHTNDVASSILKTAGGAAPDGSQSLQAKLNTIIATAKSIDNFAVSVNGTANAINGTAHAINGTAASILNTATAINADATAIKAGLDQAVTQAGLILGDADTIKGEARSIRTSTCNIDKATSQKCSG
;
A
#
# COMPACT_ATOMS: atom_id res chain seq x y z
N MET A 1 15.67 9.80 147.45
CA MET A 1 15.12 8.55 146.90
C MET A 1 14.38 8.83 145.61
N ARG A 2 14.51 7.96 144.62
CA ARG A 2 13.82 7.90 143.33
C ARG A 2 12.31 8.22 143.38
N ARG A 3 11.81 8.88 142.33
CA ARG A 3 10.73 8.47 141.40
C ARG A 3 10.67 9.53 140.28
N LEU A 4 11.16 9.26 139.07
CA LEU A 4 10.42 8.69 137.92
C LEU A 4 9.01 9.25 137.74
N MET A 5 8.79 10.04 136.70
CA MET A 5 7.74 9.75 135.72
C MET A 5 8.17 10.20 134.32
N LYS A 6 7.84 9.31 133.38
CA LYS A 6 8.21 9.20 131.98
C LYS A 6 6.99 9.59 131.16
N THR A 7 7.20 10.37 130.09
CA THR A 7 6.20 10.57 129.03
C THR A 7 6.90 10.41 127.69
N GLU A 8 7.01 9.16 127.24
CA GLU A 8 7.29 8.82 125.85
C GLU A 8 5.95 8.54 125.16
N GLY A 9 5.61 9.35 124.16
CA GLY A 9 4.48 9.13 123.27
C GLY A 9 4.68 9.97 122.01
N GLY A 10 5.18 9.37 120.93
CA GLY A 10 5.31 10.10 119.66
C GLY A 10 6.13 9.44 118.54
N GLN A 11 6.87 8.37 118.81
CA GLN A 11 7.78 7.79 117.79
C GLN A 11 7.10 6.84 116.78
N GLY A 12 5.90 6.32 117.07
CA GLY A 12 5.10 5.52 116.14
C GLY A 12 4.29 6.33 115.12
N ALA A 13 3.97 7.59 115.43
CA ALA A 13 3.16 8.45 114.57
C ALA A 13 3.95 9.02 113.38
N VAL A 14 5.24 9.33 113.58
CA VAL A 14 6.11 9.91 112.53
C VAL A 14 6.37 8.90 111.40
N GLY A 15 6.59 7.62 111.73
CA GLY A 15 6.74 6.57 110.71
C GLY A 15 5.48 6.38 109.86
N LEU A 16 4.30 6.46 110.48
CA LEU A 16 3.02 6.32 109.79
C LEU A 16 2.74 7.50 108.85
N ILE A 17 3.11 8.73 109.26
CA ILE A 17 3.03 9.93 108.42
C ILE A 17 3.93 9.81 107.18
N VAL A 18 5.17 9.35 107.35
CA VAL A 18 6.11 9.16 106.23
C VAL A 18 5.58 8.13 105.23
N VAL A 19 5.00 7.03 105.72
CA VAL A 19 4.39 6.01 104.87
C VAL A 19 3.19 6.57 104.11
N VAL A 20 2.31 7.32 104.77
CA VAL A 20 1.14 7.94 104.13
C VAL A 20 1.56 8.94 103.04
N VAL A 21 2.54 9.81 103.32
CA VAL A 21 3.08 10.77 102.35
C VAL A 21 3.72 10.04 101.16
N ALA A 22 4.49 8.98 101.40
CA ALA A 22 5.07 8.17 100.34
C ALA A 22 3.99 7.56 99.43
N VAL A 23 2.92 7.02 100.00
CA VAL A 23 1.78 6.47 99.24
C VAL A 23 1.12 7.54 98.35
N VAL A 24 0.88 8.75 98.86
CA VAL A 24 0.29 9.85 98.09
C VAL A 24 1.19 10.28 96.92
N VAL A 25 2.50 10.43 97.17
CA VAL A 25 3.49 10.76 96.11
C VAL A 25 3.54 9.66 95.07
N SER A 26 3.53 8.38 95.48
CA SER A 26 3.47 7.23 94.57
C SER A 26 2.22 7.28 93.69
N PHE A 27 1.04 7.52 94.26
CA PHE A 27 -0.20 7.66 93.48
C PHE A 27 -0.14 8.82 92.48
N TYR A 28 0.41 9.96 92.89
CA TYR A 28 0.57 11.12 92.01
C TYR A 28 1.52 10.84 90.83
N LEU A 29 2.67 10.21 91.10
CA LEU A 29 3.60 9.78 90.06
C LEU A 29 2.96 8.75 89.12
N LEU A 30 2.16 7.82 89.65
CA LEU A 30 1.39 6.86 88.87
C LEU A 30 0.40 7.57 87.94
N PHE A 31 -0.37 8.52 88.46
CA PHE A 31 -1.36 9.27 87.68
C PHE A 31 -0.71 10.11 86.57
N ARG A 32 0.45 10.73 86.85
CA ARG A 32 1.27 11.42 85.84
C ARG A 32 1.80 10.45 84.79
N THR A 33 2.25 9.27 85.19
CA THR A 33 2.77 8.23 84.30
C THR A 33 1.67 7.72 83.36
N VAL A 34 0.46 7.48 83.88
CA VAL A 34 -0.71 7.08 83.07
C VAL A 34 -1.05 8.16 82.03
N ARG A 35 -1.09 9.44 82.41
CA ARG A 35 -1.34 10.53 81.45
C ARG A 35 -0.25 10.68 80.39
N VAL A 36 1.01 10.44 80.76
CA VAL A 36 2.12 10.43 79.80
C VAL A 36 1.96 9.22 78.86
N ALA A 37 1.58 8.05 79.39
CA ALA A 37 1.31 6.85 78.59
C ALA A 37 0.16 7.06 77.60
N ASP A 38 -0.96 7.68 78.00
CA ASP A 38 -2.07 7.99 77.09
C ASP A 38 -1.66 8.94 75.97
N ARG A 39 -0.84 9.96 76.29
CA ARG A 39 -0.32 10.90 75.27
C ARG A 39 0.68 10.25 74.34
N ILE A 40 1.48 9.30 74.84
CA ILE A 40 2.36 8.48 73.99
C ILE A 40 1.52 7.59 73.08
N ASN A 41 0.48 6.95 73.61
CA ASN A 41 -0.41 6.09 72.86
C ASN A 41 -1.12 6.85 71.73
N ALA A 42 -1.67 8.03 72.03
CA ALA A 42 -2.29 8.90 71.02
C ALA A 42 -1.29 9.31 69.92
N LYS A 43 -0.07 9.71 70.29
CA LYS A 43 0.99 10.00 69.31
C LYS A 43 1.37 8.77 68.47
N ALA A 44 1.45 7.59 69.08
CA ALA A 44 1.75 6.35 68.40
C ALA A 44 0.67 6.00 67.36
N THR A 45 -0.61 6.17 67.70
CA THR A 45 -1.73 6.00 66.75
C THR A 45 -1.66 6.99 65.58
N THR A 46 -1.30 8.26 65.82
CA THR A 46 -1.09 9.25 64.76
C THR A 46 0.08 8.86 63.85
N ILE A 47 1.20 8.41 64.42
CA ILE A 47 2.37 7.95 63.65
C ILE A 47 2.02 6.73 62.80
N GLN A 48 1.26 5.77 63.34
CA GLN A 48 0.80 4.60 62.59
C GLN A 48 -0.11 4.99 61.42
N SER A 49 -1.01 5.94 61.62
CA SER A 49 -1.88 6.47 60.58
C SER A 49 -1.07 7.20 59.49
N GLY A 50 -0.07 8.00 59.90
CA GLY A 50 0.89 8.64 59.00
C GLY A 50 1.73 7.63 58.22
N ALA A 51 2.24 6.59 58.86
CA ALA A 51 3.02 5.53 58.22
C ALA A 51 2.18 4.75 57.19
N THR A 52 0.89 4.52 57.47
CA THR A 52 -0.04 3.89 56.52
C THR A 52 -0.29 4.80 55.32
N SER A 53 -0.44 6.10 55.54
CA SER A 53 -0.61 7.10 54.47
C SER A 53 0.63 7.21 53.59
N ILE A 54 1.82 7.31 54.19
CA ILE A 54 3.11 7.33 53.49
C ILE A 54 3.32 6.05 52.68
N LYS A 55 2.90 4.89 53.20
CA LYS A 55 2.92 3.63 52.43
C LYS A 55 2.01 3.70 51.21
N GLY A 56 0.83 4.34 51.33
CA GLY A 56 -0.04 4.63 50.20
C GLY A 56 0.62 5.56 49.17
N ASP A 57 1.21 6.66 49.61
CA ASP A 57 1.92 7.61 48.74
C ASP A 57 3.11 6.96 48.03
N THR A 58 3.82 6.05 48.71
CA THR A 58 4.92 5.28 48.12
C THR A 58 4.45 4.40 46.97
N SER A 59 3.26 3.81 47.06
CA SER A 59 2.65 3.05 45.96
C SER A 59 2.26 3.93 44.77
N VAL A 60 1.80 5.16 45.02
CA VAL A 60 1.55 6.14 43.94
C VAL A 60 2.84 6.52 43.22
N ILE A 61 3.94 6.69 43.95
CA ILE A 61 5.26 6.97 43.37
C ILE A 61 5.77 5.80 42.52
N GLU A 62 5.57 4.56 42.97
CA GLU A 62 5.88 3.36 42.18
C GLU A 62 5.05 3.32 40.89
N GLN A 63 3.76 3.63 40.96
CA GLN A 63 2.89 3.73 39.79
C GLN A 63 3.31 4.87 38.85
N LEU A 64 3.79 5.99 39.39
CA LEU A 64 4.32 7.11 38.60
C LEU A 64 5.61 6.73 37.86
N THR A 65 6.46 5.95 38.53
CA THR A 65 7.67 5.39 37.92
C THR A 65 7.30 4.48 36.75
N HIS A 66 6.36 3.56 36.96
CA HIS A 66 5.84 2.71 35.89
C HIS A 66 5.21 3.53 34.74
N THR A 67 4.47 4.60 35.06
CA THR A 67 3.88 5.50 34.05
C THR A 67 4.94 6.18 33.20
N ASN A 68 6.04 6.65 33.82
CA ASN A 68 7.18 7.24 33.10
C ASN A 68 7.87 6.22 32.18
N ASP A 69 8.02 4.98 32.62
CA ASP A 69 8.61 3.91 31.80
C ASP A 69 7.75 3.62 30.56
N VAL A 70 6.43 3.55 30.74
CA VAL A 70 5.48 3.38 29.62
C VAL A 70 5.54 4.57 28.67
N ALA A 71 5.57 5.81 29.18
CA ALA A 71 5.67 7.01 28.35
C ALA A 71 6.97 7.02 27.51
N SER A 72 8.09 6.61 28.10
CA SER A 72 9.37 6.47 27.41
C SER A 72 9.32 5.40 26.31
N SER A 73 8.70 4.26 26.60
CA SER A 73 8.50 3.18 25.62
C SER A 73 7.61 3.61 24.44
N ILE A 74 6.54 4.37 24.72
CA ILE A 74 5.66 4.94 23.68
C ILE A 74 6.44 5.92 22.81
N LEU A 75 7.17 6.86 23.41
CA LEU A 75 7.94 7.87 22.66
C LEU A 75 8.98 7.20 21.74
N LYS A 76 9.66 6.17 22.25
CA LYS A 76 10.63 5.40 21.49
C LYS A 76 9.97 4.66 20.34
N THR A 77 8.84 3.98 20.55
CA THR A 77 8.10 3.29 19.48
C THR A 77 7.55 4.26 18.42
N ALA A 78 7.11 5.46 18.83
CA ALA A 78 6.54 6.46 17.95
C ALA A 78 7.59 7.17 17.08
N GLY A 79 8.70 7.61 17.67
CA GLY A 79 9.66 8.52 17.02
C GLY A 79 11.12 8.05 16.98
N GLY A 80 11.53 7.02 17.73
CA GLY A 80 12.92 6.57 17.84
C GLY A 80 13.14 5.12 17.42
N ALA A 81 14.40 4.70 17.27
CA ALA A 81 14.71 3.27 17.08
C ALA A 81 14.17 2.47 18.27
N ALA A 82 13.31 1.47 18.03
CA ALA A 82 12.75 0.66 19.11
C ALA A 82 13.86 -0.07 19.89
N PRO A 83 13.67 -0.38 21.20
CA PRO A 83 14.71 -1.00 22.03
C PRO A 83 15.24 -2.35 21.51
N ASP A 84 14.48 -3.00 20.65
CA ASP A 84 14.74 -4.32 20.06
C ASP A 84 15.30 -4.24 18.62
N GLY A 85 15.60 -3.03 18.12
CA GLY A 85 16.05 -2.81 16.75
C GLY A 85 14.91 -2.85 15.72
N SER A 86 13.64 -2.95 16.15
CA SER A 86 12.51 -2.84 15.24
C SER A 86 12.29 -1.39 14.77
N GLN A 87 11.74 -1.26 13.56
CA GLN A 87 11.50 0.05 12.94
C GLN A 87 10.42 0.81 13.72
N SER A 88 10.72 2.08 14.04
CA SER A 88 9.75 3.03 14.58
C SER A 88 8.53 3.17 13.67
N LEU A 89 7.39 3.60 14.23
CA LEU A 89 6.21 3.85 13.42
C LEU A 89 6.49 4.89 12.31
N GLN A 90 7.32 5.90 12.61
CA GLN A 90 7.76 6.89 11.63
C GLN A 90 8.54 6.27 10.46
N ALA A 91 9.45 5.31 10.72
CA ALA A 91 10.20 4.64 9.67
C ALA A 91 9.29 3.78 8.77
N LYS A 92 8.29 3.10 9.35
CA LYS A 92 7.27 2.38 8.58
C LYS A 92 6.44 3.31 7.71
N LEU A 93 6.01 4.46 8.26
CA LEU A 93 5.26 5.47 7.50
C LEU A 93 6.09 6.02 6.34
N ASN A 94 7.37 6.33 6.56
CA ASN A 94 8.26 6.79 5.50
C ASN A 94 8.42 5.73 4.40
N THR A 95 8.52 4.45 4.78
CA THR A 95 8.57 3.34 3.82
C THR A 95 7.28 3.26 3.01
N ILE A 96 6.12 3.34 3.66
CA ILE A 96 4.81 3.34 2.99
C ILE A 96 4.71 4.51 2.00
N ILE A 97 5.12 5.71 2.40
CA ILE A 97 5.12 6.91 1.54
C ILE A 97 6.05 6.69 0.32
N ALA A 98 7.24 6.14 0.54
CA ALA A 98 8.19 5.85 -0.54
C ALA A 98 7.61 4.80 -1.52
N THR A 99 7.02 3.73 -1.01
CA THR A 99 6.34 2.72 -1.83
C THR A 99 5.18 3.33 -2.61
N ALA A 100 4.35 4.16 -1.98
CA ALA A 100 3.24 4.83 -2.65
C ALA A 100 3.71 5.71 -3.81
N LYS A 101 4.79 6.50 -3.62
CA LYS A 101 5.42 7.28 -4.69
C LYS A 101 5.97 6.40 -5.82
N SER A 102 6.57 5.26 -5.48
CA SER A 102 7.06 4.31 -6.48
C SER A 102 5.92 3.72 -7.31
N ILE A 103 4.79 3.40 -6.67
CA ILE A 103 3.58 2.90 -7.35
C ILE A 103 3.01 3.96 -8.28
N ASP A 104 2.91 5.21 -7.83
CA ASP A 104 2.43 6.33 -8.63
C ASP A 104 3.27 6.55 -9.90
N ASN A 105 4.60 6.58 -9.75
CA ASN A 105 5.52 6.67 -10.88
C ASN A 105 5.38 5.48 -11.86
N PHE A 106 5.20 4.28 -11.32
CA PHE A 106 4.96 3.10 -12.14
C PHE A 106 3.65 3.20 -12.93
N ALA A 107 2.57 3.68 -12.30
CA ALA A 107 1.29 3.90 -12.97
C ALA A 107 1.39 4.93 -14.11
N VAL A 108 2.14 6.02 -13.91
CA VAL A 108 2.43 7.01 -14.97
C VAL A 108 3.17 6.36 -16.15
N SER A 109 4.17 5.53 -15.88
CA SER A 109 4.92 4.80 -16.93
C SER A 109 4.04 3.82 -17.71
N VAL A 110 3.17 3.08 -17.01
CA VAL A 110 2.18 2.18 -17.64
C VAL A 110 1.23 2.96 -18.55
N ASN A 111 0.73 4.11 -18.09
CA ASN A 111 -0.15 4.96 -18.90
C ASN A 111 0.57 5.50 -20.15
N GLY A 112 1.84 5.90 -20.02
CA GLY A 112 2.67 6.29 -21.15
C GLY A 112 2.84 5.17 -22.18
N THR A 113 3.11 3.95 -21.71
CA THR A 113 3.21 2.75 -22.56
C THR A 113 1.89 2.45 -23.28
N ALA A 114 0.76 2.51 -22.57
CA ALA A 114 -0.56 2.29 -23.15
C ALA A 114 -0.88 3.30 -24.27
N ASN A 115 -0.54 4.57 -24.07
CA ASN A 115 -0.71 5.60 -25.10
C ASN A 115 0.15 5.34 -26.33
N ALA A 116 1.40 4.90 -26.15
CA ALA A 116 2.28 4.53 -27.26
C ALA A 116 1.71 3.35 -28.06
N ILE A 117 1.23 2.30 -27.39
CA ILE A 117 0.57 1.15 -28.02
C ILE A 117 -0.64 1.61 -28.84
N ASN A 118 -1.48 2.51 -28.28
CA ASN A 118 -2.63 3.03 -28.99
C ASN A 118 -2.22 3.82 -30.26
N GLY A 119 -1.16 4.62 -30.16
CA GLY A 119 -0.58 5.31 -31.31
C GLY A 119 -0.11 4.35 -32.41
N THR A 120 0.60 3.28 -32.04
CA THR A 120 1.02 2.24 -32.99
C THR A 120 -0.17 1.53 -33.63
N ALA A 121 -1.22 1.20 -32.86
CA ALA A 121 -2.42 0.56 -33.39
C ALA A 121 -3.13 1.44 -34.43
N HIS A 122 -3.23 2.75 -34.20
CA HIS A 122 -3.77 3.69 -35.19
C HIS A 122 -2.93 3.73 -36.47
N ALA A 123 -1.61 3.75 -36.37
CA ALA A 123 -0.72 3.74 -37.54
C ALA A 123 -0.86 2.44 -38.35
N ILE A 124 -0.99 1.29 -37.68
CA ILE A 124 -1.25 0.00 -38.32
C ILE A 124 -2.58 0.04 -39.09
N ASN A 125 -3.65 0.55 -38.48
CA ASN A 125 -4.95 0.69 -39.14
C ASN A 125 -4.87 1.59 -40.38
N GLY A 126 -4.15 2.72 -40.32
CA GLY A 126 -3.94 3.60 -41.48
C GLY A 126 -3.17 2.91 -42.61
N THR A 127 -2.15 2.12 -42.26
CA THR A 127 -1.38 1.32 -43.23
C THR A 127 -2.26 0.24 -43.87
N ALA A 128 -3.05 -0.49 -43.08
CA ALA A 128 -3.96 -1.51 -43.57
C ALA A 128 -5.02 -0.94 -44.53
N ALA A 129 -5.59 0.22 -44.22
CA ALA A 129 -6.53 0.91 -45.11
C ALA A 129 -5.88 1.29 -46.44
N SER A 130 -4.62 1.75 -46.41
CA SER A 130 -3.87 2.10 -47.62
C SER A 130 -3.62 0.87 -48.49
N ILE A 131 -3.22 -0.25 -47.89
CA ILE A 131 -3.03 -1.54 -48.58
C ILE A 131 -4.35 -2.00 -49.23
N LEU A 132 -5.47 -1.90 -48.53
CA LEU A 132 -6.79 -2.27 -49.07
C LEU A 132 -7.17 -1.43 -50.31
N ASN A 133 -6.90 -0.13 -50.27
CA ASN A 133 -7.14 0.75 -51.41
C ASN A 133 -6.27 0.36 -52.62
N THR A 134 -4.98 0.09 -52.40
CA THR A 134 -4.08 -0.39 -53.46
C THR A 134 -4.55 -1.73 -54.04
N ALA A 135 -4.94 -2.68 -53.19
CA ALA A 135 -5.45 -3.98 -53.64
C ALA A 135 -6.73 -3.84 -54.48
N THR A 136 -7.61 -2.91 -54.10
CA THR A 136 -8.84 -2.61 -54.85
C THR A 136 -8.52 -2.03 -56.23
N ALA A 137 -7.56 -1.10 -56.32
CA ALA A 137 -7.11 -0.53 -57.58
C ALA A 137 -6.49 -1.60 -58.50
N ILE A 138 -5.62 -2.47 -57.96
CA ILE A 138 -5.03 -3.58 -58.71
C ILE A 138 -6.12 -4.51 -59.27
N ASN A 139 -7.16 -4.81 -58.49
CA ASN A 139 -8.26 -5.64 -58.97
C ASN A 139 -9.07 -4.98 -60.10
N ALA A 140 -9.27 -3.66 -60.03
CA ALA A 140 -9.92 -2.91 -61.10
C ALA A 140 -9.07 -2.92 -62.39
N ASP A 141 -7.76 -2.69 -62.28
CA ASP A 141 -6.83 -2.73 -63.40
C ASP A 141 -6.79 -4.12 -64.05
N ALA A 142 -6.71 -5.19 -63.24
CA ALA A 142 -6.74 -6.56 -63.73
C ALA A 142 -8.04 -6.87 -64.51
N THR A 143 -9.17 -6.35 -64.04
CA THR A 143 -10.46 -6.49 -64.73
C THR A 143 -10.46 -5.76 -66.07
N ALA A 144 -9.93 -4.53 -66.11
CA ALA A 144 -9.81 -3.75 -67.34
C ALA A 144 -8.88 -4.42 -68.36
N ILE A 145 -7.74 -4.94 -67.91
CA ILE A 145 -6.80 -5.72 -68.75
C ILE A 145 -7.50 -6.94 -69.34
N LYS A 146 -8.25 -7.69 -68.53
CA LYS A 146 -9.02 -8.84 -69.01
C LYS A 146 -10.01 -8.43 -70.10
N ALA A 147 -10.77 -7.35 -69.90
CA ALA A 147 -11.72 -6.87 -70.89
C ALA A 147 -11.02 -6.47 -72.21
N GLY A 148 -9.87 -5.79 -72.12
CA GLY A 148 -9.06 -5.45 -73.29
C GLY A 148 -8.54 -6.68 -74.03
N LEU A 149 -8.13 -7.72 -73.30
CA LEU A 149 -7.71 -8.99 -73.89
C LEU A 149 -8.86 -9.70 -74.61
N ASP A 150 -10.05 -9.74 -74.01
CA ASP A 150 -11.24 -10.36 -74.62
C ASP A 150 -11.62 -9.64 -75.94
N GLN A 151 -11.49 -8.31 -75.99
CA GLN A 151 -11.66 -7.51 -77.22
C GLN A 151 -10.59 -7.84 -78.27
N ALA A 152 -9.31 -7.90 -77.88
CA ALA A 152 -8.22 -8.23 -78.79
C ALA A 152 -8.38 -9.63 -79.41
N VAL A 153 -8.79 -10.62 -78.60
CA VAL A 153 -9.08 -11.98 -79.08
C VAL A 153 -10.24 -11.98 -80.06
N THR A 154 -11.30 -11.23 -79.78
CA THR A 154 -12.45 -11.08 -80.69
C THR A 154 -12.02 -10.49 -82.03
N GLN A 155 -11.23 -9.40 -82.00
CA GLN A 155 -10.72 -8.76 -83.21
C GLN A 155 -9.82 -9.70 -84.03
N ALA A 156 -8.96 -10.48 -83.37
CA ALA A 156 -8.13 -11.48 -84.04
C ALA A 156 -8.98 -12.56 -84.74
N GLY A 157 -10.09 -12.97 -84.12
CA GLY A 157 -11.05 -13.89 -84.74
C GLY A 157 -11.70 -13.32 -86.01
N LEU A 158 -12.08 -12.04 -85.99
CA LEU A 158 -12.60 -11.36 -87.18
C LEU A 158 -11.57 -11.29 -88.31
N ILE A 159 -10.33 -10.91 -87.99
CA ILE A 159 -9.22 -10.85 -88.96
C ILE A 159 -8.99 -12.22 -89.60
N LEU A 160 -9.05 -13.30 -88.81
CA LEU A 160 -8.92 -14.66 -89.32
C LEU A 160 -10.06 -15.01 -90.29
N GLY A 161 -11.30 -14.64 -89.96
CA GLY A 161 -12.46 -14.86 -90.85
C GLY A 161 -12.37 -14.08 -92.17
N ASP A 162 -11.92 -12.83 -92.11
CA ASP A 162 -11.67 -12.02 -93.30
C ASP A 162 -10.58 -12.64 -94.18
N ALA A 163 -9.48 -13.12 -93.57
CA ALA A 163 -8.39 -13.78 -94.28
C ALA A 163 -8.86 -15.07 -95.00
N ASP A 164 -9.71 -15.87 -94.36
CA ASP A 164 -10.30 -17.07 -94.98
C ASP A 164 -11.24 -16.71 -96.14
N THR A 165 -12.03 -15.64 -96.00
CA THR A 165 -12.91 -15.12 -97.06
C THR A 165 -12.08 -14.69 -98.28
N ILE A 166 -11.05 -13.85 -98.05
CA ILE A 166 -10.13 -13.38 -99.09
C ILE A 166 -9.47 -14.56 -99.80
N LYS A 167 -9.03 -15.58 -99.06
CA LYS A 167 -8.44 -16.79 -99.62
C LYS A 167 -9.43 -17.56 -100.51
N GLY A 168 -10.70 -17.64 -100.10
CA GLY A 168 -11.79 -18.21 -100.89
C GLY A 168 -12.04 -17.45 -102.18
N GLU A 169 -12.17 -16.12 -102.10
CA GLU A 169 -12.34 -15.24 -103.25
C GLU A 169 -11.17 -15.34 -104.23
N ALA A 170 -9.93 -15.33 -103.73
CA ALA A 170 -8.73 -15.47 -104.55
C ALA A 170 -8.73 -16.80 -105.35
N ARG A 171 -9.21 -17.91 -104.74
CA ARG A 171 -9.37 -19.19 -105.45
C ARG A 171 -10.44 -19.10 -106.53
N SER A 172 -11.58 -18.49 -106.25
CA SER A 172 -12.65 -18.29 -107.23
C SER A 172 -12.19 -17.43 -108.41
N ILE A 173 -11.50 -16.31 -108.15
CA ILE A 173 -10.89 -15.45 -109.16
C ILE A 173 -9.93 -16.27 -110.04
N ARG A 174 -9.03 -17.03 -109.41
CA ARG A 174 -8.09 -17.90 -110.13
C ARG A 174 -8.80 -18.88 -111.07
N THR A 175 -9.85 -19.55 -110.59
CA THR A 175 -10.64 -20.47 -111.43
C THR A 175 -11.31 -19.74 -112.59
N SER A 176 -11.92 -18.58 -112.34
CA SER A 176 -12.56 -17.75 -113.37
C SER A 176 -11.55 -17.30 -114.43
N THR A 177 -10.40 -16.76 -114.01
CA THR A 177 -9.31 -16.36 -114.91
C THR A 177 -8.84 -17.55 -115.76
N CYS A 178 -8.75 -18.74 -115.19
CA CYS A 178 -8.37 -19.92 -115.96
C CYS A 178 -9.42 -20.33 -117.00
N ASN A 179 -10.70 -20.22 -116.67
CA ASN A 179 -11.76 -20.49 -117.63
C ASN A 179 -11.74 -19.47 -118.78
N ILE A 180 -11.45 -18.20 -118.49
CA ILE A 180 -11.26 -17.15 -119.51
C ILE A 180 -10.07 -17.49 -120.40
N ASP A 181 -8.93 -17.82 -119.81
CA ASP A 181 -7.69 -18.16 -120.54
C ASP A 181 -7.91 -19.32 -121.54
N LYS A 182 -8.60 -20.37 -121.09
CA LYS A 182 -9.03 -21.49 -121.96
C LYS A 182 -9.95 -21.04 -123.09
N ALA A 183 -10.89 -20.12 -122.83
CA ALA A 183 -11.79 -19.59 -123.86
C ALA A 183 -11.03 -18.71 -124.88
N THR A 184 -9.90 -18.10 -124.49
CA THR A 184 -9.06 -17.26 -125.34
C THR A 184 -7.86 -17.99 -125.97
N SER A 185 -7.79 -19.32 -125.88
CA SER A 185 -6.71 -20.16 -126.45
C SER A 185 -5.29 -19.97 -125.87
N GLN A 186 -5.15 -19.47 -124.64
CA GLN A 186 -3.90 -19.56 -123.87
C GLN A 186 -4.04 -20.58 -122.72
N LYS A 187 -2.94 -21.19 -122.27
CA LYS A 187 -2.94 -22.32 -121.30
C LYS A 187 -2.71 -21.84 -119.87
N CYS A 188 -3.63 -22.15 -118.95
CA CYS A 188 -3.40 -21.97 -117.52
C CYS A 188 -2.29 -22.91 -117.07
N SER A 189 -1.18 -22.37 -116.59
CA SER A 189 -0.13 -23.17 -115.96
C SER A 189 -0.02 -22.82 -114.48
N GLY A 190 -0.19 -23.83 -113.63
CA GLY A 190 0.49 -24.00 -112.34
C GLY A 190 0.07 -23.11 -111.19
#